data_AF-A0A965YNF7-F1
#
_entry.id   AF-A0A965YNF7-F1
#
_cell.length_a   1.000
_cell.length_b   1.000
_cell.length_c   1.000
_cell.angle_alpha   90.00
_cell.angle_beta   90.00
_cell.angle_gamma   90.00
#
_symmetry.space_group_name_H-M   'P 1'
#
loop_
_entity.id
_entity.type
_entity.pdbx_description
1 polymer ?
#
loop_
_entity_poly.entity_id
_entity_poly.type
_entity_poly.pdbx_seq_one_letter_code
_entity_poly.pdbx_strand_id
1 'polypeptide(L)' 'MANDITMQQKIKVINKLVDAGCDTEKKLAKLDMPSILNIKGISILDMNIIMKLQETTKGGKLFSYLTNGNDEITRE' A
#
# COMPACT_ATOMS: atom_id res chain seq x y z
N MET A 1 -15.63 -5.54 15.41
CA MET A 1 -15.58 -5.64 13.93
C MET A 1 -14.14 -5.42 13.53
N ALA A 2 -13.43 -6.46 13.08
CA ALA A 2 -12.09 -6.28 12.54
C ALA A 2 -12.21 -5.33 11.35
N ASN A 3 -11.54 -4.17 11.43
CA ASN A 3 -11.52 -3.18 10.36
C ASN A 3 -10.63 -3.74 9.23
N ASP A 4 -11.13 -4.75 8.54
CA ASP A 4 -10.43 -5.40 7.44
C ASP A 4 -10.29 -4.38 6.31
N ILE A 5 -9.04 -4.04 5.99
CA ILE A 5 -8.75 -3.06 4.94
C ILE A 5 -9.21 -3.69 3.63
N THR A 6 -10.25 -3.11 3.02
CA THR A 6 -10.78 -3.65 1.76
C THR A 6 -9.84 -3.37 0.61
N MET A 7 -9.88 -4.21 -0.43
CA MET A 7 -9.12 -3.97 -1.67
C MET A 7 -9.41 -2.57 -2.23
N GLN A 8 -10.66 -2.12 -2.19
CA GLN A 8 -11.06 -0.78 -2.64
C GLN A 8 -10.31 0.34 -1.89
N GLN A 9 -10.12 0.20 -0.58
CA GLN A 9 -9.33 1.16 0.21
C GLN A 9 -7.85 1.13 -0.18
N LYS A 10 -7.27 -0.06 -0.42
CA LYS A 10 -5.87 -0.18 -0.88
C LYS A 10 -5.67 0.48 -2.24
N ILE A 11 -6.56 0.22 -3.19
CA ILE A 11 -6.51 0.83 -4.54
C ILE A 11 -6.67 2.34 -4.47
N LYS A 12 -7.58 2.85 -3.62
CA LYS A 12 -7.71 4.30 -3.40
C LYS A 12 -6.41 4.94 -2.93
N VAL A 13 -5.70 4.29 -1.99
CA VAL A 13 -4.40 4.76 -1.51
C VAL A 13 -3.34 4.71 -2.61
N ILE A 14 -3.30 3.64 -3.41
CA ILE A 14 -2.40 3.54 -4.57
C ILE A 14 -2.65 4.70 -5.54
N ASN A 15 -3.91 5.01 -5.87
CA ASN A 15 -4.21 6.13 -6.75
C ASN A 15 -3.68 7.46 -6.20
N LYS A 16 -3.80 7.71 -4.89
CA LYS A 16 -3.22 8.90 -4.25
C LYS A 16 -1.69 8.92 -4.33
N LEU A 17 -1.04 7.77 -4.16
CA LEU A 17 0.40 7.63 -4.28
C LEU A 17 0.87 7.93 -5.71
N VAL A 18 0.18 7.38 -6.70
CA VAL A 18 0.48 7.62 -8.12
C VAL A 18 0.29 9.09 -8.49
N ASP A 19 -0.80 9.73 -8.03
CA ASP A 19 -1.04 11.16 -8.21
C ASP A 19 0.05 12.04 -7.56
N ALA A 20 0.60 11.59 -6.43
CA ALA A 20 1.73 12.20 -5.75
C ALA A 20 3.10 11.88 -6.40
N GLY A 21 3.14 11.16 -7.53
CA GLY A 21 4.37 10.81 -8.25
C GLY A 21 5.10 9.57 -7.74
N CYS A 22 4.43 8.74 -6.92
CA CYS A 22 4.92 7.46 -6.41
C CYS A 22 4.37 6.29 -7.25
N ASP A 23 4.89 6.15 -8.47
CA ASP A 23 4.46 5.19 -9.50
C ASP A 23 5.29 3.89 -9.59
N THR A 24 6.36 3.76 -8.80
CA THR A 24 7.19 2.54 -8.81
C THR A 24 7.38 1.98 -7.41
N GLU A 25 7.60 0.67 -7.34
CA GLU A 25 7.94 -0.03 -6.09
C GLU A 25 9.18 0.57 -5.40
N LYS A 26 10.17 1.05 -6.18
CA LYS A 26 11.35 1.72 -5.63
C LYS A 26 11.01 3.04 -4.95
N LYS A 27 10.13 3.84 -5.56
CA LYS A 27 9.65 5.11 -4.97
C LYS A 27 8.81 4.83 -3.73
N LEU A 28 7.94 3.82 -3.78
CA LEU A 28 7.14 3.38 -2.64
C LEU A 28 8.02 2.93 -1.48
N ALA A 29 9.01 2.07 -1.73
CA ALA A 29 9.94 1.59 -0.70
C ALA A 29 10.78 2.69 -0.05
N LYS A 30 11.04 3.78 -0.78
CA LYS A 30 11.78 4.97 -0.32
C LYS A 30 10.88 6.14 0.10
N LEU A 31 9.56 5.94 0.15
CA LEU A 31 8.63 7.01 0.48
C LEU A 31 8.81 7.42 1.96
N ASP A 32 9.23 8.66 2.19
CA ASP A 32 9.45 9.17 3.54
C ASP A 32 8.17 9.73 4.17
N MET A 33 8.11 9.76 5.50
CA MET A 33 6.95 10.30 6.22
C MET A 33 6.56 11.74 5.83
N PRO A 34 7.51 12.67 5.63
CA PRO A 34 7.17 14.01 5.12
C PRO A 34 6.46 13.96 3.76
N SER A 35 6.84 13.06 2.86
CA SER A 35 6.18 12.88 1.57
C SER A 35 4.77 12.32 1.74
N ILE A 36 4.57 11.38 2.66
CA ILE A 36 3.24 10.83 3.00
C ILE A 36 2.32 11.94 3.53
N LEU A 37 2.83 12.77 4.45
CA LEU A 37 2.09 13.90 5.02
C LEU A 37 1.73 14.97 3.98
N ASN A 38 2.54 15.11 2.92
CA ASN A 38 2.30 16.05 1.84
C ASN A 38 1.21 15.59 0.85
N ILE A 39 0.77 14.33 0.92
CA ILE A 39 -0.33 13.82 0.09
C ILE A 39 -1.62 14.48 0.54
N LYS A 40 -2.23 15.29 -0.33
CA LYS A 40 -3.49 15.97 -0.04
C LYS A 40 -4.61 14.99 0.31
N GLY A 41 -5.32 15.28 1.39
CA GLY A 41 -6.49 14.49 1.81
C GLY A 41 -6.13 13.09 2.31
N ILE A 42 -4.92 12.89 2.83
CA ILE A 42 -4.53 11.63 3.45
C ILE A 42 -5.14 11.50 4.85
N SER A 43 -5.69 10.33 5.14
CA SER A 43 -6.22 9.98 6.46
C SER A 43 -5.24 9.10 7.25
N ILE A 44 -5.45 8.98 8.56
CA ILE A 44 -4.66 8.08 9.42
C ILE A 44 -4.73 6.63 8.92
N LEU A 45 -5.90 6.22 8.40
CA LEU A 45 -6.09 4.90 7.80
C LEU A 45 -5.24 4.73 6.54
N ASP A 46 -5.24 5.74 5.66
CA ASP A 46 -4.43 5.71 4.45
C ASP A 46 -2.93 5.58 4.77
N MET A 47 -2.45 6.30 5.80
CA MET A 47 -1.07 6.17 6.27
C MET A 47 -0.74 4.74 6.72
N ASN A 48 -1.64 4.09 7.47
CA ASN A 48 -1.43 2.71 7.89
C ASN A 48 -1.32 1.77 6.68
N ILE A 49 -2.16 1.99 5.66
CA ILE A 49 -2.10 1.24 4.39
C ILE A 49 -0.78 1.49 3.68
N ILE A 50 -0.31 2.75 3.58
CA ILE A 50 0.97 3.08 2.95
C ILE A 50 2.11 2.38 3.67
N MET A 51 2.17 2.41 4.99
CA MET A 51 3.23 1.73 5.75
C MET A 51 3.24 0.22 5.47
N LYS A 52 2.06 -0.42 5.42
CA LYS A 52 1.93 -1.82 5.02
C LYS A 52 2.34 -2.07 3.57
N LEU A 53 1.99 -1.17 2.65
CA LEU A 53 2.42 -1.23 1.25
C LEU A 53 3.96 -1.15 1.15
N GLN A 54 4.61 -0.28 1.94
CA GLN A 54 6.07 -0.19 1.96
C GLN A 54 6.72 -1.47 2.50
N GLU A 55 6.19 -2.02 3.60
CA GLU A 55 6.69 -3.27 4.20
C GLU A 55 6.56 -4.45 3.23
N THR A 56 5.38 -4.62 2.65
CA THR A 56 5.08 -5.72 1.71
C THR A 56 5.83 -5.59 0.40
N THR A 57 6.04 -4.37 -0.11
CA THR A 57 6.89 -4.12 -1.29
C THR A 57 8.34 -4.53 -1.02
N LYS A 58 8.90 -4.19 0.15
CA LYS A 58 10.27 -4.60 0.52
C LYS A 58 10.39 -6.11 0.69
N GLY A 59 9.31 -6.77 1.12
CA GLY A 59 9.23 -8.22 1.25
C GLY A 59 8.89 -8.97 -0.04
N GLY A 60 8.64 -8.29 -1.16
CA GLY A 60 8.20 -8.93 -2.41
C GLY A 60 6.78 -9.51 -2.36
N LYS A 61 5.95 -9.07 -1.41
CA LYS A 61 4.58 -9.57 -1.15
C LYS A 61 3.50 -8.54 -1.42
N LEU A 62 3.81 -7.53 -2.23
CA LEU A 62 2.88 -6.44 -2.56
C LEU A 62 1.58 -7.00 -3.16
N PHE A 63 1.69 -7.95 -4.09
CA PHE A 63 0.54 -8.53 -4.76
C PHE A 63 -0.38 -9.27 -3.79
N SER A 64 0.17 -10.15 -2.95
CA SER A 64 -0.56 -10.87 -1.91
C SER A 64 -1.28 -9.92 -0.96
N TYR A 65 -0.61 -8.85 -0.54
CA TYR A 65 -1.23 -7.83 0.30
C TYR A 65 -2.42 -7.14 -0.40
N LEU A 66 -2.30 -6.80 -1.69
CA LEU A 66 -3.36 -6.13 -2.43
C LEU A 66 -4.57 -7.01 -2.66
N THR A 67 -4.36 -8.29 -2.95
CA THR A 67 -5.43 -9.25 -3.26
C THR A 67 -6.01 -9.93 -2.02
N ASN A 68 -5.44 -9.67 -0.82
CA ASN A 68 -5.67 -10.49 0.38
C ASN A 68 -5.33 -11.98 0.14
N GLY A 69 -4.48 -12.27 -0.85
CA GLY A 69 -3.99 -13.61 -1.13
C GLY A 69 -2.92 -14.04 -0.13
N ASN A 70 -2.72 -15.34 -0.02
CA ASN A 70 -1.58 -15.93 0.69
C ASN A 70 -0.48 -16.27 -0.33
N ASP A 71 0.78 -16.07 0.04
CA ASP A 71 1.96 -16.43 -0.78
C ASP A 71 2.17 -17.95 -0.90
N GLU A 72 1.25 -18.77 -0.37
CA GLU A 72 1.29 -20.21 -0.55
C GLU A 72 0.97 -20.55 -2.01
N ILE A 73 1.97 -21.08 -2.71
CA ILE A 73 1.77 -21.65 -4.04
C ILE A 73 1.05 -22.99 -3.86
N THR A 74 -0.28 -22.95 -3.84
CA THR A 74 -1.09 -24.15 -4.03
C THR A 74 -0.98 -24.52 -5.51
N ARG A 75 -0.14 -25.51 -5.81
CA ARG A 75 -0.12 -26.13 -7.14
C ARG A 75 -1.44 -26.92 -7.28
N GLU A 76 -2.41 -26.37 -8.02
CA GLU A 76 -3.50 -27.16 -8.61
C GLU A 76 -2.98 -28.04 -9.75
#